data_AF-U5Q5Q2-F1
#
_entry.id   AF-U5Q5Q2-F1
#
_cell.length_a   1.000
_cell.length_b   1.000
_cell.length_c   1.000
_cell.angle_alpha   90.00
_cell.angle_beta   90.00
_cell.angle_gamma   90.00
#
_symmetry.space_group_name_H-M   'P 1'
#
loop_
_entity.id
_entity.type
_entity.pdbx_description
1 polymer ?
#
loop_
_entity_poly.entity_id
_entity_poly.type
_entity_poly.pdbx_seq_one_letter_code
_entity_poly.pdbx_strand_id
1 'polypeptide(L)'
;MTIAEQKLYKYAWYLSLFTIFYNIIEGLISMIFGYQDETLALFGFGVDSFIEVISGIGIAIMILRIRQNPTSEKSEFEKTALKITGISFYILSVGLIIGVALNIINQNKPETTLWGIIISFISILVMIWLTYVSIR
;
A
#
# COMPACT_ATOMS: atom_id res chain seq x y z
N MET A 1 -16.76 -5.45 -25.63
CA MET A 1 -16.21 -4.31 -24.87
C MET A 1 -16.24 -3.07 -25.75
N THR A 2 -16.87 -1.99 -25.31
CA THR A 2 -17.00 -0.72 -26.05
C THR A 2 -15.67 0.05 -26.07
N ILE A 3 -15.52 1.03 -26.97
CA ILE A 3 -14.31 1.90 -27.02
C ILE A 3 -14.12 2.67 -25.72
N ALA A 4 -15.21 3.09 -25.08
CA ALA A 4 -15.17 3.77 -23.79
C ALA A 4 -14.67 2.83 -22.68
N GLU A 5 -15.17 1.59 -22.61
CA GLU A 5 -14.71 0.59 -21.65
C GLU A 5 -13.21 0.30 -21.82
N GLN A 6 -12.72 0.15 -23.05
CA GLN A 6 -11.29 -0.08 -23.30
C GLN A 6 -10.40 1.05 -22.77
N LYS A 7 -10.84 2.31 -22.87
CA LYS A 7 -10.13 3.47 -22.30
C LYS A 7 -10.08 3.39 -20.78
N LEU A 8 -11.18 3.03 -20.12
CA LEU A 8 -11.26 2.86 -18.67
C LEU A 8 -10.33 1.75 -18.18
N TYR A 9 -10.31 0.59 -18.84
CA TYR A 9 -9.37 -0.50 -18.49
C TYR A 9 -7.91 -0.07 -18.62
N LYS A 10 -7.58 0.68 -19.68
CA LYS A 10 -6.22 1.20 -19.88
C LYS A 10 -5.85 2.18 -18.76
N TYR A 11 -6.79 3.02 -18.33
CA TYR A 11 -6.58 3.96 -17.24
C TYR A 11 -6.37 3.25 -15.90
N ALA A 12 -7.28 2.34 -15.54
CA ALA A 12 -7.19 1.52 -14.33
C ALA A 12 -5.88 0.72 -14.27
N TRP A 13 -5.44 0.17 -15.42
CA TRP A 13 -4.16 -0.51 -15.53
C TRP A 13 -2.98 0.40 -15.18
N TYR A 14 -2.91 1.61 -15.75
CA TYR A 14 -1.83 2.55 -15.41
C TYR A 14 -1.89 3.01 -13.95
N LEU A 15 -3.09 3.24 -13.41
CA LEU A 15 -3.24 3.57 -11.98
C LEU A 15 -2.73 2.45 -11.08
N SER A 16 -3.03 1.19 -11.39
CA SER A 16 -2.53 0.04 -10.61
C SER A 16 -1.00 -0.03 -10.66
N LEU A 17 -0.39 0.18 -11.82
CA LEU A 17 1.07 0.19 -11.96
C LEU A 17 1.69 1.35 -11.19
N PHE A 18 1.14 2.55 -11.33
CA PHE A 18 1.60 3.71 -10.58
C PHE A 18 1.55 3.45 -9.07
N THR A 19 0.43 2.91 -8.57
CA THR A 19 0.24 2.58 -7.15
C THR A 19 1.30 1.59 -6.67
N ILE A 20 1.60 0.55 -7.45
CA ILE A 20 2.65 -0.42 -7.13
C ILE A 20 4.02 0.26 -7.05
N PHE A 21 4.43 0.99 -8.08
CA PHE A 21 5.77 1.60 -8.11
C PHE A 21 5.95 2.68 -7.04
N TYR A 22 4.93 3.52 -6.85
CA TYR A 22 4.94 4.55 -5.83
C TYR A 22 5.11 3.94 -4.45
N ASN A 23 4.31 2.93 -4.09
CA ASN A 23 4.38 2.27 -2.80
C ASN A 23 5.68 1.48 -2.58
N ILE A 24 6.29 0.89 -3.62
CA ILE A 24 7.61 0.27 -3.49
C ILE A 24 8.65 1.31 -3.08
N ILE A 25 8.67 2.45 -3.77
CA ILE A 25 9.65 3.53 -3.52
C ILE A 25 9.41 4.13 -2.13
N GLU A 26 8.16 4.47 -1.83
CA GLU A 26 7.78 5.03 -0.53
C GLU A 26 8.07 4.07 0.62
N GLY A 27 7.73 2.78 0.45
CA GLY A 27 7.97 1.75 1.45
C GLY A 27 9.45 1.57 1.77
N LEU A 28 10.30 1.52 0.74
CA LEU A 28 11.75 1.42 0.90
C LEU A 28 12.33 2.65 1.60
N ILE A 29 11.96 3.86 1.15
CA ILE A 29 12.42 5.11 1.75
C ILE A 29 11.99 5.14 3.22
N SER A 30 10.71 4.89 3.52
CA SER A 30 10.15 4.91 4.87
C SER A 30 10.81 3.89 5.79
N MET A 31 11.08 2.66 5.34
CA MET A 31 11.80 1.68 6.15
C MET A 31 13.24 2.08 6.44
N ILE A 32 13.96 2.66 5.47
CA ILE A 32 15.35 3.11 5.64
C ILE A 32 15.42 4.24 6.66
N PHE A 33 14.63 5.30 6.47
CA PHE A 33 14.56 6.42 7.42
C PHE A 33 13.99 5.97 8.77
N GLY A 34 12.99 5.10 8.78
CA GLY A 34 12.40 4.55 9.99
C GLY A 34 13.38 3.77 10.84
N TYR A 35 14.27 3.00 10.21
CA TYR A 35 15.33 2.29 10.90
C TYR A 35 16.44 3.24 11.38
N GLN A 36 16.85 4.22 10.57
CA GLN A 36 17.92 5.17 10.92
C GLN A 36 17.52 6.13 12.05
N ASP A 37 16.29 6.63 12.05
CA ASP A 37 15.77 7.57 13.05
C ASP A 37 15.13 6.85 14.27
N GLU A 38 15.23 5.51 14.33
CA GLU A 38 14.58 4.64 15.33
C GLU A 38 13.07 4.91 15.48
N THR A 39 12.40 5.28 14.38
CA THR A 39 10.98 5.61 14.38
C THR A 39 10.13 4.41 13.98
N LEU A 40 9.56 3.74 14.99
CA LEU A 40 8.62 2.63 14.77
C LEU A 40 7.45 3.03 13.85
N ALA A 41 6.97 4.27 13.96
CA ALA A 41 5.86 4.76 13.15
C ALA A 41 6.20 4.83 11.65
N LEU A 42 7.36 5.40 11.29
CA LEU A 42 7.76 5.52 9.88
C LEU A 42 8.17 4.15 9.31
N PHE A 43 8.80 3.31 10.13
CA PHE A 43 9.09 1.93 9.72
C PHE A 43 7.80 1.14 9.46
N GLY A 44 6.83 1.22 10.36
CA GLY A 44 5.50 0.61 10.20
C GLY A 44 4.75 1.13 8.97
N PHE A 45 4.84 2.43 8.71
CA PHE A 45 4.33 3.05 7.50
C PHE A 45 4.97 2.47 6.25
N GLY A 46 6.29 2.24 6.26
CA GLY A 46 6.97 1.58 5.15
C GLY A 46 6.52 0.13 4.91
N VAL A 47 6.29 -0.63 6.00
CA VAL A 47 5.72 -1.99 5.91
C VAL A 47 4.30 -1.96 5.33
N ASP A 48 3.49 -0.97 5.70
CA ASP A 48 2.15 -0.76 5.17
C ASP A 48 2.15 -0.59 3.64
N SER A 49 3.06 0.23 3.11
CA SER A 49 3.20 0.40 1.65
C SER A 49 3.45 -0.94 0.93
N PHE A 50 4.19 -1.89 1.53
CA PHE A 50 4.37 -3.22 0.93
C PHE A 50 3.09 -4.06 0.94
N ILE A 51 2.22 -3.90 1.93
CA ILE A 51 0.89 -4.51 1.94
C ILE A 51 0.07 -3.95 0.76
N GLU A 52 0.15 -2.64 0.53
CA GLU A 52 -0.49 -2.02 -0.62
C GLU A 52 0.05 -2.54 -1.95
N VAL A 53 1.36 -2.79 -2.07
CA VAL A 53 1.96 -3.41 -3.27
C VAL A 53 1.35 -4.78 -3.56
N ILE A 54 1.18 -5.62 -2.53
CA ILE A 54 0.54 -6.95 -2.67
C ILE A 54 -0.88 -6.78 -3.20
N SER A 55 -1.64 -5.84 -2.62
CA SER A 55 -3.01 -5.56 -3.04
C SER A 55 -3.07 -5.02 -4.49
N GLY A 56 -2.14 -4.13 -4.84
CA GLY A 56 -2.03 -3.49 -6.16
C GLY A 56 -1.70 -4.50 -7.25
N ILE A 57 -0.82 -5.47 -6.96
CA ILE A 57 -0.54 -6.61 -7.86
C ILE A 57 -1.81 -7.45 -8.06
N GLY A 58 -2.55 -7.73 -6.98
CA GLY A 58 -3.85 -8.40 -7.05
C GLY A 58 -4.84 -7.69 -7.96
N ILE A 59 -4.95 -6.36 -7.83
CA ILE A 59 -5.80 -5.50 -8.66
C ILE A 59 -5.32 -5.48 -10.12
N ALA A 60 -4.02 -5.38 -10.38
CA ALA A 60 -3.46 -5.39 -11.73
C ALA A 60 -3.81 -6.71 -12.46
N ILE A 61 -3.66 -7.85 -11.77
CA ILE A 61 -4.02 -9.17 -12.32
C ILE A 61 -5.53 -9.28 -12.53
N MET A 62 -6.34 -8.76 -11.61
CA MET A 62 -7.80 -8.67 -11.79
C MET A 62 -8.17 -7.86 -13.04
N ILE A 63 -7.55 -6.70 -13.24
CA ILE A 63 -7.78 -5.85 -14.43
C ILE A 63 -7.44 -6.59 -15.72
N LEU A 64 -6.30 -7.31 -15.76
CA LEU A 64 -5.93 -8.14 -16.92
C LEU A 64 -6.94 -9.26 -17.17
N ARG A 65 -7.36 -9.97 -16.13
CA ARG A 65 -8.35 -11.04 -16.23
C ARG A 65 -9.66 -10.53 -16.80
N ILE A 66 -10.23 -9.48 -16.21
CA ILE A 66 -11.53 -8.94 -16.63
C ILE A 66 -11.43 -8.40 -18.06
N ARG A 67 -10.29 -7.78 -18.43
CA ARG A 67 -10.07 -7.31 -19.80
C ARG A 67 -10.08 -8.44 -20.83
N GLN A 68 -9.51 -9.60 -20.50
CA GLN A 68 -9.46 -10.76 -21.39
C GLN A 68 -10.79 -11.52 -21.43
N ASN A 69 -11.44 -11.70 -20.28
CA ASN A 69 -12.71 -12.40 -20.14
C ASN A 69 -13.59 -11.75 -19.06
N PRO A 70 -14.49 -10.82 -19.43
CA PRO A 70 -15.29 -10.06 -18.46
C PRO A 70 -16.23 -10.92 -17.61
N THR A 71 -16.67 -12.07 -18.12
CA THR A 71 -17.59 -12.97 -17.42
C THR A 71 -16.88 -14.05 -16.62
N SER A 72 -15.54 -14.03 -16.58
CA SER A 72 -14.78 -15.00 -15.78
C SER A 72 -15.01 -14.77 -14.28
N GLU A 73 -15.01 -15.86 -13.53
CA GLU A 73 -15.03 -15.78 -12.07
C GLU A 73 -13.72 -15.22 -11.52
N LYS A 74 -13.76 -14.73 -10.27
CA LYS A 74 -12.56 -14.28 -9.55
C LYS A 74 -11.56 -15.43 -9.45
N SER A 75 -10.32 -15.19 -9.87
CA SER A 75 -9.27 -16.19 -9.77
C SER A 75 -8.96 -16.53 -8.31
N GLU A 76 -8.49 -17.76 -8.06
CA GLU A 76 -7.97 -18.13 -6.74
C GLU A 76 -6.80 -17.23 -6.31
N PHE A 77 -6.05 -16.70 -7.29
CA PHE A 77 -5.01 -15.70 -7.04
C PHE A 77 -5.60 -14.40 -6.47
N GLU A 78 -6.66 -13.84 -7.05
CA GLU A 78 -7.34 -12.63 -6.52
C GLU A 78 -7.81 -12.83 -5.08
N LYS A 79 -8.44 -13.98 -4.80
CA LYS A 79 -8.90 -14.31 -3.44
C LYS A 79 -7.73 -14.45 -2.47
N THR A 80 -6.64 -15.06 -2.93
CA THR A 80 -5.42 -15.26 -2.13
C THR A 80 -4.72 -13.94 -1.86
N ALA A 81 -4.56 -13.09 -2.86
CA ALA A 81 -4.00 -11.74 -2.71
C ALA A 81 -4.80 -10.92 -1.69
N LEU A 82 -6.14 -10.96 -1.76
CA LEU A 82 -7.00 -10.31 -0.79
C LEU A 82 -6.82 -10.87 0.63
N LYS A 83 -6.77 -12.20 0.79
CA LYS A 83 -6.53 -12.85 2.10
C LYS A 83 -5.16 -12.48 2.67
N ILE A 84 -4.10 -12.53 1.86
CA ILE A 84 -2.74 -12.16 2.26
C ILE A 84 -2.73 -10.70 2.70
N THR A 85 -3.30 -9.79 1.90
CA THR A 85 -3.41 -8.37 2.24
C THR A 85 -4.08 -8.18 3.61
N GLY A 86 -5.23 -8.82 3.83
CA GLY A 86 -5.94 -8.73 5.11
C GLY A 86 -5.16 -9.30 6.29
N ILE A 87 -4.54 -10.48 6.13
CA ILE A 87 -3.71 -11.10 7.17
C ILE A 87 -2.49 -10.21 7.49
N SER A 88 -1.86 -9.62 6.47
CA SER A 88 -0.74 -8.70 6.67
C SER A 88 -1.14 -7.47 7.48
N PHE A 89 -2.33 -6.90 7.24
CA PHE A 89 -2.83 -5.78 8.06
C PHE A 89 -3.02 -6.18 9.53
N TYR A 90 -3.54 -7.37 9.80
CA TYR A 90 -3.65 -7.87 11.18
C TYR A 90 -2.28 -8.05 11.84
N ILE A 91 -1.32 -8.65 11.13
CA ILE A 91 0.05 -8.84 11.62
C ILE A 91 0.71 -7.49 11.91
N LEU A 92 0.61 -6.54 10.97
CA LEU A 92 1.16 -5.20 11.13
C LEU A 92 0.53 -4.48 12.32
N SER A 93 -0.79 -4.54 12.46
CA SER A 93 -1.51 -3.90 13.57
C SER A 93 -1.06 -4.46 14.93
N VAL A 94 -0.99 -5.79 15.06
CA VAL A 94 -0.52 -6.44 16.29
C VAL A 94 0.95 -6.07 16.56
N GLY A 95 1.80 -6.11 15.53
CA GLY A 95 3.21 -5.73 15.63
C GLY A 95 3.40 -4.29 16.10
N LEU A 96 2.62 -3.36 15.57
CA LEU A 96 2.64 -1.96 15.99
C LEU A 96 2.16 -1.77 17.43
N ILE A 97 1.08 -2.43 17.84
CA ILE A 97 0.59 -2.37 19.23
C ILE A 97 1.67 -2.85 20.20
N ILE A 98 2.29 -4.00 19.91
CA ILE A 98 3.39 -4.54 20.73
C ILE A 98 4.58 -3.59 20.74
N GLY A 99 5.00 -3.10 19.57
CA GLY A 99 6.13 -2.18 19.46
C GLY A 99 5.91 -0.85 20.19
N VAL A 100 4.69 -0.30 20.15
CA VAL A 100 4.33 0.90 20.91
C VAL A 100 4.39 0.63 22.42
N ALA A 101 3.84 -0.50 22.87
CA ALA A 101 3.90 -0.89 24.29
C ALA A 101 5.35 -1.03 24.78
N LEU A 102 6.22 -1.67 24.00
CA LEU A 102 7.64 -1.82 24.32
C LEU A 102 8.37 -0.48 24.36
N ASN A 103 8.12 0.42 23.40
CA ASN A 103 8.72 1.76 23.40
C ASN A 103 8.32 2.57 24.65
N ILE A 104 7.06 2.47 25.08
CA ILE A 104 6.58 3.14 26.30
C ILE A 104 7.30 2.57 27.54
N ILE A 105 7.40 1.25 27.66
CA ILE A 105 8.06 0.59 28.79
C ILE A 105 9.55 0.95 28.85
N ASN A 106 10.22 0.97 27.71
CA ASN A 106 11.65 1.25 27.59
C ASN A 106 11.99 2.74 27.60
N GLN A 107 10.97 3.63 27.58
CA GLN A 107 11.12 5.08 27.47
C GLN A 107 11.94 5.54 26.26
N ASN A 108 11.93 4.74 25.19
CA ASN A 108 12.59 5.08 23.94
C ASN A 108 11.87 6.26 23.29
N LYS A 109 12.61 7.35 23.06
CA LYS A 109 12.11 8.51 22.33
C LYS A 109 12.69 8.49 20.93
N PRO A 110 11.87 8.63 19.87
CA PRO A 110 12.41 8.77 18.52
C PRO A 110 13.31 10.00 18.44
N GLU A 111 14.49 9.85 17.84
CA GLU A 111 15.49 10.92 17.78
C GLU A 111 15.04 12.06 16.86
N THR A 112 14.47 11.72 15.70
CA THR A 112 13.93 12.71 14.76
C THR A 112 12.58 12.27 14.18
N THR A 113 11.64 13.21 14.04
CA THR A 113 10.28 12.95 13.49
C THR A 113 9.98 13.76 12.24
N LEU A 114 10.89 14.65 11.82
CA LEU A 114 10.67 15.58 10.73
C LEU A 114 10.47 14.85 9.39
N TRP A 115 11.33 13.89 9.08
CA TRP A 115 11.20 13.08 7.85
C TRP A 115 9.94 12.23 7.86
N GLY A 116 9.59 11.65 9.01
CA GLY A 116 8.34 10.91 9.17
C GLY A 116 7.12 11.77 8.83
N ILE A 117 7.06 13.00 9.34
CA ILE A 117 5.96 13.93 9.05
C ILE A 117 5.91 14.28 7.56
N ILE A 118 7.06 14.60 6.94
CA ILE A 118 7.10 14.97 5.51
C ILE A 118 6.65 13.81 4.64
N ILE A 119 7.18 12.60 4.87
CA ILE A 119 6.85 11.42 4.08
C ILE A 119 5.37 11.06 4.25
N SER A 120 4.87 10.99 5.48
CA SER A 120 3.45 10.70 5.73
C SER A 120 2.53 11.76 5.11
N PHE A 121 2.90 13.03 5.17
CA PHE A 121 2.11 14.11 4.56
C PHE A 121 2.04 13.97 3.03
N ILE A 122 3.17 13.71 2.37
CA ILE A 122 3.20 13.48 0.92
C ILE A 122 2.38 12.26 0.56
N SER A 123 2.52 11.16 1.30
CA SER A 123 1.76 9.94 1.04
C SER A 123 0.26 10.16 1.14
N ILE A 124 -0.21 10.81 2.22
CA ILE A 124 -1.63 11.12 2.38
C ILE A 124 -2.17 11.89 1.18
N LEU A 125 -1.44 12.90 0.70
CA LEU A 125 -1.85 13.67 -0.47
C LEU A 125 -1.92 12.82 -1.74
N VAL A 126 -0.93 11.96 -1.97
CA VAL A 126 -0.90 11.05 -3.13
C VAL A 126 -2.03 10.02 -3.05
N MET A 127 -2.28 9.43 -1.88
CA MET A 127 -3.33 8.43 -1.69
C MET A 127 -4.73 9.03 -1.83
N ILE A 128 -4.96 10.26 -1.33
CA ILE A 128 -6.21 10.99 -1.55
C ILE A 128 -6.40 11.24 -3.06
N TRP A 129 -5.35 11.67 -3.76
CA TRP A 129 -5.41 11.89 -5.19
C TRP A 129 -5.71 10.61 -5.97
N LEU A 130 -5.04 9.49 -5.66
CA LEU A 130 -5.30 8.18 -6.26
C LEU A 130 -6.73 7.72 -6.02
N THR A 131 -7.25 7.90 -4.81
CA THR A 131 -8.62 7.56 -4.45
C THR A 131 -9.62 8.39 -5.26
N TYR A 132 -9.43 9.70 -5.33
CA TYR A 132 -10.30 10.59 -6.10
C TYR A 132 -10.33 10.23 -7.58
N VAL A 133 -9.16 9.93 -8.15
CA VAL A 133 -9.01 9.57 -9.56
C VAL A 133 -9.58 8.18 -9.87
N SER A 134 -9.52 7.24 -8.93
CA SER A 134 -10.01 5.87 -9.12
C SER A 134 -11.55 5.77 -9.07
N ILE A 135 -12.21 6.68 -8.35
CA ILE A 135 -13.66 6.69 -8.16
C ILE A 135 -14.39 7.41 -9.31
N ARG A 136 -13.70 8.32 -10.02
CA ARG A 136 -14.27 9.19 -11.06
C ARG A 136 -14.17 8.57 -12.45
#